data_AF-A0A2D9C3Q2-F1
#
_entry.id   AF-A0A2D9C3Q2-F1
#
_cell.length_a   1.000
_cell.length_b   1.000
_cell.length_c   1.000
_cell.angle_alpha   90.00
_cell.angle_beta   90.00
_cell.angle_gamma   90.00
#
_symmetry.space_group_name_H-M   'P 1'
#
loop_
_entity.id
_entity.type
_entity.pdbx_description
1 polymer ?
#
loop_
_entity_poly.entity_id
_entity_poly.type
_entity_poly.pdbx_seq_one_letter_code
_entity_poly.pdbx_strand_id
1 'polypeptide(L)'
;MSGAVQTQILGISIGATTRDMNCERLKNAKVLYDMGMKVAAVSVLCMDKRVFESMMNAGTPCPFDGLVGQPAKDAWKNNPHLVPDAKTGAKEEWDEDTKNTATGAGAVIGLFLALLFVL
;
A
#
# COMPACT_ATOMS: atom_id res chain seq x y z
N MET A 1 20.08 -1.91 -23.05
CA MET A 1 20.65 -2.95 -23.94
C MET A 1 22.01 -2.44 -24.39
N SER A 2 23.03 -3.30 -24.39
CA SER A 2 24.39 -2.92 -24.81
C SER A 2 24.83 -3.78 -25.98
N GLY A 3 25.35 -3.12 -27.01
CA GLY A 3 26.00 -3.77 -28.15
C GLY A 3 27.47 -3.39 -28.16
N ALA A 4 28.35 -4.38 -28.23
CA ALA A 4 29.78 -4.16 -28.35
C ALA A 4 30.28 -4.87 -29.61
N VAL A 5 30.99 -4.14 -30.45
CA VAL A 5 31.74 -4.70 -31.57
C VAL A 5 33.22 -4.45 -31.29
N GLN A 6 33.96 -5.55 -31.18
CA GLN A 6 35.39 -5.52 -30.91
C GLN A 6 36.16 -5.92 -32.18
N THR A 7 36.99 -5.01 -32.67
CA THR A 7 38.01 -5.32 -33.70
C THR A 7 39.38 -5.49 -33.03
N GLN A 8 40.33 -6.12 -33.71
CA GLN A 8 41.63 -6.53 -33.14
C GLN A 8 42.49 -5.40 -32.54
N ILE A 9 42.17 -4.12 -32.79
CA ILE A 9 42.92 -2.97 -32.27
C ILE A 9 42.02 -1.95 -31.54
N LEU A 10 40.72 -1.88 -31.84
CA LEU A 10 39.82 -0.91 -31.23
C LEU A 10 38.43 -1.50 -30.99
N GLY A 11 37.90 -1.28 -29.79
CA GLY A 11 36.53 -1.65 -29.42
C GLY A 11 35.64 -0.42 -29.32
N ILE A 12 34.50 -0.43 -30.01
CA ILE A 12 33.47 0.59 -29.87
C ILE A 12 32.28 -0.07 -29.17
N SER A 13 31.89 0.51 -28.03
CA SER A 13 30.74 0.08 -27.25
C SER A 13 29.68 1.17 -27.30
N ILE A 14 28.46 0.80 -27.70
CA ILE A 14 27.30 1.68 -27.68
C ILE A 14 26.29 1.06 -26.72
N GLY A 15 25.95 1.80 -25.66
CA GLY A 15 25.01 1.37 -24.64
C GLY A 15 23.94 2.41 -24.41
N ALA A 16 22.67 1.98 -24.45
CA ALA A 16 21.55 2.76 -23.93
C ALA A 16 21.17 2.20 -22.55
N THR A 17 21.10 3.08 -21.55
CA THR A 17 20.67 2.72 -20.19
C THR A 17 19.25 3.21 -19.96
N THR A 18 18.38 2.30 -19.51
CA THR A 18 17.01 2.63 -19.09
C THR A 18 16.99 2.65 -17.56
N ARG A 19 16.44 3.70 -16.97
CA ARG A 19 16.24 3.77 -15.53
C ARG A 19 14.96 3.04 -15.17
N ASP A 20 15.11 1.92 -14.48
CA ASP A 20 14.01 1.16 -13.92
C ASP A 20 13.81 1.61 -12.46
N MET A 21 12.67 2.25 -12.21
CA MET A 21 12.32 2.77 -10.89
C MET A 21 12.20 1.68 -9.82
N ASN A 22 11.86 0.44 -10.20
CA ASN A 22 11.80 -0.68 -9.28
C ASN A 22 13.20 -1.14 -8.87
N CYS A 23 14.15 -1.20 -9.82
CA CYS A 23 15.56 -1.46 -9.52
C CYS A 23 16.17 -0.37 -8.62
N GLU A 24 15.87 0.91 -8.87
CA GLU A 24 16.36 2.01 -8.02
C GLU A 24 15.78 1.94 -6.60
N ARG A 25 14.51 1.56 -6.44
CA ARG A 25 13.90 1.30 -5.12
C ARG A 25 14.55 0.14 -4.39
N LEU A 26 14.72 -1.01 -5.05
CA LEU A 26 15.38 -2.19 -4.46
C LEU A 26 16.83 -1.87 -4.07
N LYS A 27 17.53 -1.07 -4.87
CA LYS A 27 18.88 -0.58 -4.54
C LYS A 27 18.86 0.33 -3.31
N ASN A 28 17.94 1.29 -3.24
CA ASN A 28 17.82 2.18 -2.08
C ASN A 28 17.49 1.41 -0.80
N ALA A 29 16.56 0.45 -0.86
CA ALA A 29 16.25 -0.43 0.25
C ALA A 29 17.48 -1.21 0.72
N LYS A 30 18.27 -1.77 -0.21
CA LYS A 30 19.49 -2.48 0.12
C LYS A 30 20.54 -1.57 0.77
N VAL A 31 20.76 -0.37 0.23
CA VAL A 31 21.70 0.60 0.80
C VAL A 31 21.29 0.98 2.23
N LEU A 32 20.01 1.25 2.47
CA LEU A 32 19.50 1.53 3.83
C LEU A 32 19.72 0.34 4.78
N TYR A 33 19.56 -0.88 4.29
CA TYR A 33 19.80 -2.10 5.06
C TYR A 33 21.29 -2.26 5.41
N ASP A 34 22.16 -2.05 4.43
CA ASP A 34 23.61 -2.17 4.57
C ASP A 34 24.18 -1.06 5.48
N MET A 35 23.53 0.10 5.57
CA MET A 35 23.84 1.19 6.52
C MET A 35 23.30 0.94 7.94
N GLY A 36 22.64 -0.19 8.20
CA GLY A 36 22.12 -0.56 9.53
C GLY A 36 20.71 -0.03 9.84
N MET A 37 20.07 0.71 8.93
CA MET A 37 18.70 1.21 9.09
C MET A 37 17.68 0.16 8.63
N LYS A 38 17.59 -0.97 9.35
CA LYS A 38 16.77 -2.13 8.98
C LYS A 38 15.28 -1.79 8.83
N VAL A 39 14.74 -0.97 9.72
CA VAL A 39 13.31 -0.58 9.69
C VAL A 39 13.01 0.33 8.49
N ALA A 40 13.91 1.26 8.16
CA ALA A 40 13.77 2.14 7.00
C ALA A 40 13.94 1.38 5.67
N ALA A 41 14.82 0.37 5.63
CA ALA A 41 14.94 -0.49 4.46
C ALA A 41 13.64 -1.25 4.17
N VAL A 42 13.02 -1.80 5.21
CA VAL A 42 11.76 -2.52 5.09
C VAL A 42 10.61 -1.59 4.73
N SER A 43 10.56 -0.35 5.25
CA SER A 43 9.51 0.60 4.87
C SER A 43 9.56 0.97 3.38
N VAL A 44 10.76 1.10 2.80
CA VAL A 44 10.92 1.32 1.35
C VAL A 44 10.46 0.11 0.53
N LEU A 45 10.72 -1.12 1.01
CA LEU A 45 10.25 -2.35 0.36
C LEU A 45 8.73 -2.51 0.42
N CYS A 46 8.13 -2.11 1.54
CA CYS A 46 6.69 -2.18 1.75
C CYS A 46 5.89 -1.21 0.88
N MET A 47 6.53 -0.29 0.15
CA MET A 47 5.86 0.54 -0.87
C MET A 47 5.39 -0.27 -2.09
N ASP A 48 5.89 -1.51 -2.26
CA ASP A 48 5.37 -2.45 -3.25
C ASP A 48 4.27 -3.33 -2.60
N LYS A 49 3.06 -3.28 -3.16
CA LYS A 49 1.92 -4.07 -2.71
C LYS A 49 2.24 -5.57 -2.59
N ARG A 50 2.99 -6.12 -3.54
CA ARG A 50 3.32 -7.56 -3.57
C ARG A 50 4.16 -7.94 -2.36
N VAL A 51 5.09 -7.06 -1.98
CA VAL A 51 5.93 -7.25 -0.80
C VAL A 51 5.08 -7.04 0.46
N PHE A 52 4.25 -6.00 0.51
CA PHE A 52 3.34 -5.74 1.62
C PHE A 52 2.43 -6.94 1.93
N GLU A 53 1.72 -7.47 0.93
CA GLU A 53 0.83 -8.62 1.11
C GLU A 53 1.60 -9.88 1.52
N SER A 54 2.76 -10.13 0.90
CA SER A 54 3.61 -11.28 1.25
C SER A 54 4.09 -11.20 2.71
N MET A 55 4.48 -10.00 3.16
CA MET A 55 4.94 -9.75 4.52
C MET A 55 3.81 -9.86 5.56
N MET A 56 2.61 -9.35 5.23
CA MET A 56 1.43 -9.50 6.08
C MET A 56 1.00 -10.96 6.23
N ASN A 57 1.07 -11.74 5.15
CA ASN A 57 0.81 -13.18 5.17
C ASN A 57 1.89 -13.96 5.93
N ALA A 58 3.14 -13.52 5.86
CA ALA A 58 4.27 -14.12 6.60
C ALA A 58 4.27 -13.79 8.10
N GLY A 59 3.35 -12.94 8.58
CA GLY A 59 3.29 -12.51 9.98
C GLY A 59 4.37 -11.50 10.37
N THR A 60 5.08 -10.92 9.41
CA THR A 60 6.09 -9.87 9.58
C THR A 60 5.54 -8.55 9.03
N PRO A 61 4.59 -7.90 9.74
CA PRO A 61 3.92 -6.70 9.23
C PRO A 61 4.90 -5.56 8.96
N CYS A 62 4.59 -4.77 7.94
CA CYS A 62 5.37 -3.61 7.56
C CYS A 62 5.44 -2.59 8.70
N PRO A 63 6.60 -1.92 8.91
CA PRO A 63 6.74 -0.93 9.96
C PRO A 63 5.86 0.30 9.67
N PHE A 64 5.31 0.89 10.74
CA PHE A 64 4.43 2.06 10.68
C PHE A 64 4.88 3.07 11.73
N ASP A 65 5.36 4.25 11.32
CA ASP A 65 5.80 5.34 12.23
C ASP A 65 6.66 4.88 13.43
N GLY A 66 7.63 3.99 13.17
CA GLY A 66 8.53 3.45 14.18
C GLY A 66 7.98 2.27 15.00
N LEU A 67 6.71 1.91 14.81
CA LEU A 67 6.11 0.69 15.34
C LEU A 67 6.51 -0.51 14.47
N VAL A 68 6.76 -1.66 15.12
CA VAL A 68 7.13 -2.92 14.47
C VAL A 68 6.34 -4.07 15.10
N GLY A 69 5.97 -5.08 14.30
CA GLY A 69 5.25 -6.25 14.79
C GLY A 69 3.74 -6.01 14.96
N GLN A 70 3.12 -6.59 15.98
CA GLN A 70 1.68 -6.46 16.22
C GLN A 70 1.17 -5.01 16.31
N PRO A 71 1.81 -4.06 17.01
CA PRO A 71 1.33 -2.68 17.04
C PRO A 71 1.34 -2.03 15.65
N ALA A 72 2.28 -2.42 14.78
CA ALA A 72 2.27 -1.97 13.39
C ALA A 72 1.10 -2.58 12.61
N LYS A 73 0.80 -3.87 12.82
CA LYS A 73 -0.35 -4.53 12.19
C LYS A 73 -1.67 -3.84 12.53
N ASP A 74 -1.86 -3.46 13.79
CA ASP A 74 -3.08 -2.79 14.22
C ASP A 74 -3.13 -1.34 13.71
N ALA A 75 -2.00 -0.63 13.65
CA ALA A 75 -1.92 0.68 13.00
C ALA A 75 -2.29 0.61 11.50
N TRP A 76 -1.86 -0.43 10.78
CA TRP A 76 -2.24 -0.65 9.38
C TRP A 76 -3.72 -1.00 9.20
N LYS A 77 -4.32 -1.78 10.12
CA LYS A 77 -5.77 -2.06 10.09
C LYS A 77 -6.61 -0.81 10.33
N ASN A 78 -6.16 0.06 11.23
CA ASN A 78 -6.85 1.32 11.53
C ASN A 78 -6.70 2.37 10.42
N ASN A 79 -5.71 2.20 9.52
CA ASN A 79 -5.45 3.12 8.41
C ASN A 79 -5.42 2.39 7.05
N PRO A 80 -6.55 1.83 6.60
CA PRO A 80 -6.61 1.08 5.34
C PRO A 80 -6.32 1.95 4.11
N HIS A 81 -6.47 3.28 4.23
CA HIS A 81 -6.21 4.25 3.17
C HIS A 81 -4.72 4.46 2.86
N LEU A 82 -3.81 4.07 3.76
CA LEU A 82 -2.36 4.23 3.59
C LEU A 82 -1.70 3.02 2.92
N VAL A 83 -2.45 1.92 2.73
CA VAL A 83 -1.91 0.69 2.13
C VAL A 83 -1.47 0.98 0.69
N PRO A 84 -0.27 0.55 0.28
CA PRO A 84 0.20 0.78 -1.08
C PRO A 84 -0.77 0.17 -2.08
N ASP A 85 -1.19 0.98 -3.07
CA ASP A 85 -2.17 0.61 -4.09
C ASP A 85 -3.62 0.44 -3.56
N ALA A 86 -3.93 1.03 -2.40
CA ALA A 86 -5.32 1.24 -1.97
C ALA A 86 -6.04 2.07 -3.05
N LYS A 87 -6.74 1.36 -3.94
CA LYS A 87 -7.59 1.97 -4.96
C LYS A 87 -8.55 2.92 -4.24
N THR A 88 -8.48 4.19 -4.59
CA THR A 88 -9.42 5.28 -4.27
C THR A 88 -10.82 5.01 -4.84
N GLY A 89 -11.38 3.82 -4.59
CA GLY A 89 -12.64 3.36 -5.17
C GLY A 89 -13.11 1.98 -4.72
N ALA A 90 -12.45 1.33 -3.76
CA ALA A 90 -13.09 0.22 -3.05
C ALA A 90 -14.05 0.83 -2.04
N LYS A 91 -15.34 0.85 -2.43
CA LYS A 91 -16.51 1.19 -1.62
C LYS A 91 -16.22 0.94 -0.15
N GLU A 92 -16.38 1.98 0.68
CA GLU A 92 -16.54 1.80 2.11
C GLU A 92 -17.59 0.71 2.30
N GLU A 93 -17.15 -0.46 2.76
CA GLU A 93 -18.04 -1.54 3.08
C GLU A 93 -18.78 -1.08 4.33
N TRP A 94 -19.98 -0.56 4.13
CA TRP A 94 -20.85 -0.11 5.20
C TRP A 94 -21.08 -1.31 6.12
N ASP A 95 -20.50 -1.27 7.32
CA ASP A 95 -20.71 -2.24 8.40
C ASP A 95 -22.20 -2.59 8.51
N GLU A 96 -22.51 -3.89 8.64
CA GLU A 96 -23.88 -4.41 8.72
C GLU A 96 -24.70 -3.74 9.85
N ASP A 97 -24.03 -3.33 10.92
CA ASP A 97 -24.62 -2.62 12.07
C ASP A 97 -25.08 -1.19 11.71
N THR A 98 -24.34 -0.49 10.85
CA THR A 98 -24.71 0.85 10.38
C THR A 98 -25.90 0.76 9.42
N LYS A 99 -25.96 -0.30 8.60
CA LYS A 99 -27.10 -0.57 7.70
C LYS A 99 -28.39 -0.82 8.48
N ASN A 100 -28.35 -1.64 9.53
CA ASN A 100 -29.54 -1.92 10.35
C ASN A 100 -30.04 -0.67 11.09
N THR A 101 -29.13 0.16 11.61
CA THR A 101 -29.47 1.43 12.27
C THR A 101 -30.07 2.45 11.29
N ALA A 102 -29.50 2.58 10.09
CA ALA A 102 -30.02 3.49 9.06
C ALA A 102 -31.39 3.05 8.52
N THR A 103 -31.62 1.73 8.39
CA THR A 103 -32.91 1.19 7.95
C THR A 103 -34.00 1.39 9.00
N GLY A 104 -33.65 1.25 10.29
CA GLY A 104 -34.56 1.55 11.41
C GLY A 104 -34.92 3.03 11.52
N ALA A 105 -33.93 3.92 11.37
CA ALA A 105 -34.16 5.36 11.39
C ALA A 105 -35.03 5.84 10.22
N GLY A 106 -34.84 5.27 9.02
CA GLY A 106 -35.65 5.59 7.84
C GLY A 106 -37.14 5.25 8.00
N ALA A 107 -37.45 4.14 8.68
CA ALA A 107 -38.84 3.74 8.94
C ALA A 107 -39.54 4.68 9.93
N VAL A 108 -38.85 5.10 10.98
CA VAL A 108 -39.41 6.04 11.98
C VAL A 108 -39.63 7.42 11.36
N ILE A 109 -38.66 7.93 10.59
CA ILE A 109 -38.77 9.23 9.91
C ILE A 109 -39.89 9.19 8.86
N GLY A 110 -39.99 8.11 8.08
CA GLY A 110 -41.04 7.94 7.08
C GLY A 110 -42.44 7.90 7.71
N LEU A 111 -42.59 7.20 8.83
CA LEU A 111 -43.86 7.16 9.56
C LEU A 111 -44.22 8.52 10.16
N PHE A 112 -43.24 9.24 10.70
CA PHE A 112 -43.45 10.57 11.28
C PHE A 112 -43.84 11.61 10.21
N LEU A 113 -43.22 11.56 9.03
CA LEU A 113 -43.55 12.41 7.88
C LEU A 113 -44.93 12.09 7.30
N ALA A 114 -45.30 10.81 7.22
CA ALA A 114 -46.63 10.42 6.78
C ALA A 114 -47.73 10.91 7.74
N LEU A 115 -47.48 10.87 9.05
CA LEU A 115 -48.38 11.40 10.06
C LEU A 115 -48.52 12.93 9.99
N LEU A 116 -47.44 13.64 9.65
CA LEU A 116 -47.43 15.10 9.45
C LEU A 116 -48.13 15.54 8.16
N PHE A 117 -48.20 14.68 7.14
CA PHE A 117 -48.90 14.97 5.87
C PHE A 117 -50.39 14.61 5.88
N VAL A 118 -50.83 13.79 6.85
CA VAL A 118 -52.23 13.34 7.01
C VAL A 118 -53.00 14.23 8.01
N LEU A 119 -52.30 15.02 8.83
CA LEU A 119 -52.87 15.95 9.81
C LEU A 119 -52.89 17.38 9.28
#